data_AF-A0A6V7KXD0-F1
#
_entry.id   AF-A0A6V7KXD0-F1
#
_cell.length_a   1.000
_cell.length_b   1.000
_cell.length_c   1.000
_cell.angle_alpha   90.00
_cell.angle_beta   90.00
_cell.angle_gamma   90.00
#
_symmetry.space_group_name_H-M   'P 1'
#
loop_
_entity.id
_entity.type
_entity.pdbx_description
1 polymer ?
#
loop_
_entity_poly.entity_id
_entity_poly.type
_entity_poly.pdbx_seq_one_letter_code
_entity_poly.pdbx_strand_id
1 'polypeptide(L)'
;PRRLTETRLEWQKQPGLVQVQGRGKRKHHHQRWQRSKRSISRPRYVEALVVADTSMMAFHQDGDVETYLLTIMNLVSALYHDPTIGNFINVVVVRIILMEEDEAE
;
A
#
# COMPACT_ATOMS: atom_id res chain seq x y z
N PRO A 1 -36.46 -64.19 36.63
CA PRO A 1 -35.10 -63.79 37.08
C PRO A 1 -35.01 -62.27 37.22
N ARG A 2 -34.74 -61.83 38.47
CA ARG A 2 -34.98 -60.49 39.01
C ARG A 2 -33.89 -59.48 38.63
N ARG A 3 -34.31 -58.24 38.40
CA ARG A 3 -33.51 -57.06 38.01
C ARG A 3 -32.46 -56.71 39.07
N LEU A 4 -31.25 -56.43 38.61
CA LEU A 4 -30.16 -55.85 39.41
C LEU A 4 -30.57 -54.42 39.82
N THR A 5 -30.55 -54.14 41.12
CA THR A 5 -30.83 -52.83 41.70
C THR A 5 -29.64 -51.90 41.50
N GLU A 6 -29.90 -50.71 40.95
CA GLU A 6 -28.96 -49.60 40.90
C GLU A 6 -28.39 -49.30 42.29
N THR A 7 -27.07 -49.40 42.42
CA THR A 7 -26.34 -48.85 43.56
C THR A 7 -26.30 -47.34 43.39
N ARG A 8 -27.22 -46.66 44.07
CA ARG A 8 -27.28 -45.20 44.19
C ARG A 8 -26.03 -44.71 44.96
N LEU A 9 -25.06 -44.19 44.22
CA LEU A 9 -23.89 -43.51 44.76
C LEU A 9 -24.29 -42.10 45.20
N GLU A 10 -24.65 -41.93 46.48
CA GLU A 10 -24.80 -40.62 47.09
C GLU A 10 -23.45 -40.05 47.48
N TRP A 11 -23.10 -38.89 46.94
CA TRP A 11 -21.92 -38.13 47.33
C TRP A 11 -22.15 -37.46 48.70
N GLN A 12 -21.52 -38.00 49.74
CA GLN A 12 -21.43 -37.33 51.04
C GLN A 12 -20.38 -36.21 50.96
N LYS A 13 -20.82 -34.94 51.03
CA LYS A 13 -19.91 -33.78 51.08
C LYS A 13 -19.24 -33.70 52.45
N GLN A 14 -17.94 -34.01 52.50
CA GLN A 14 -17.10 -33.71 53.65
C GLN A 14 -16.58 -32.27 53.52
N PRO A 15 -16.78 -31.38 54.51
CA PRO A 15 -16.20 -30.05 54.49
C PRO A 15 -14.76 -30.13 55.02
N GLY A 16 -13.83 -30.45 54.12
CA GLY A 16 -12.39 -30.27 54.35
C GLY A 16 -11.86 -29.30 53.31
N LEU A 17 -11.14 -28.25 53.73
CA LEU A 17 -10.45 -27.34 52.82
C LEU A 17 -9.41 -28.12 51.99
N VAL A 18 -9.78 -28.54 50.79
CA VAL A 18 -8.83 -29.02 49.79
C VAL A 18 -8.28 -27.78 49.08
N GLN A 19 -7.15 -27.25 49.54
CA GLN A 19 -6.38 -26.28 48.77
C GLN A 19 -5.72 -26.98 47.58
N VAL A 20 -6.47 -27.06 46.48
CA VAL A 20 -5.90 -27.38 45.16
C VAL A 20 -5.05 -26.20 44.71
N GLN A 21 -3.72 -26.34 44.78
CA GLN A 21 -2.80 -25.44 44.10
C GLN A 21 -3.02 -25.56 42.59
N GLY A 22 -3.87 -24.70 42.06
CA GLY A 22 -4.08 -24.54 40.63
C GLY A 22 -2.76 -24.16 39.97
N ARG A 23 -2.20 -25.12 39.21
CA ARG A 23 -1.04 -24.97 38.34
C ARG A 23 -1.11 -23.63 37.60
N GLY A 24 -0.07 -22.82 37.78
CA GLY A 24 0.03 -21.47 37.26
C GLY A 24 -0.37 -21.39 35.78
N LYS A 25 -1.30 -20.48 35.49
CA LYS A 25 -1.61 -20.05 34.13
C LYS A 25 -0.34 -19.41 33.56
N ARG A 26 0.47 -20.20 32.85
CA ARG A 26 1.50 -19.66 31.95
C ARG A 26 0.75 -18.89 30.87
N LYS A 27 0.61 -17.58 31.07
CA LYS A 27 0.20 -16.63 30.04
C LYS A 27 1.25 -16.75 28.94
N HIS A 28 0.95 -17.52 27.90
CA HIS A 28 1.68 -17.42 26.65
C HIS A 28 1.43 -16.01 26.13
N HIS A 29 2.39 -15.13 26.41
CA HIS A 29 2.55 -13.88 25.68
C HIS A 29 2.84 -14.31 24.25
N HIS A 30 1.80 -14.55 23.46
CA HIS A 30 1.89 -14.48 22.03
C HIS A 30 2.20 -13.01 21.73
N GLN A 31 3.47 -12.64 21.87
CA GLN A 31 4.00 -11.48 21.19
C GLN A 31 3.71 -11.75 19.72
N ARG A 32 2.59 -11.21 19.25
CA ARG A 32 2.31 -11.05 17.84
C ARG A 32 3.52 -10.30 17.33
N TRP A 33 4.47 -11.03 16.74
CA TRP A 33 5.39 -10.46 15.78
C TRP A 33 4.53 -9.91 14.67
N GLN A 34 4.13 -8.65 14.83
CA GLN A 34 3.53 -7.89 13.75
C GLN A 34 4.60 -7.86 12.66
N ARG A 35 4.38 -8.66 11.61
CA ARG A 35 5.23 -8.62 10.42
C ARG A 35 5.29 -7.17 9.98
N SER A 36 6.48 -6.57 10.08
CA SER A 36 6.73 -5.24 9.56
C SER A 36 6.28 -5.21 8.10
N LYS A 37 5.46 -4.22 7.75
CA LYS A 37 4.90 -4.07 6.41
C LYS A 37 6.08 -3.81 5.46
N ARG A 38 6.42 -4.80 4.63
CA ARG A 38 7.59 -4.76 3.72
C ARG A 38 7.36 -3.89 2.49
N SER A 39 6.13 -3.48 2.23
CA SER A 39 5.80 -2.55 1.15
C SER A 39 4.94 -1.40 1.68
N ILE A 40 5.47 -0.20 1.56
CA ILE A 40 4.74 1.04 1.76
C ILE A 40 4.66 1.67 0.38
N SER A 41 3.70 1.21 -0.44
CA SER A 41 3.29 2.00 -1.59
C SER A 41 2.60 3.23 -1.02
N ARG A 42 3.28 4.36 -1.08
CA ARG A 42 2.74 5.68 -0.75
C ARG A 42 2.62 6.43 -2.05
N PRO A 43 1.53 7.17 -2.27
CA PRO A 43 1.41 7.98 -3.46
C PRO A 43 2.55 9.00 -3.50
N ARG A 44 3.30 9.02 -4.60
CA ARG A 44 4.36 9.99 -4.87
C ARG A 44 3.95 10.85 -6.04
N TYR A 45 4.28 12.13 -5.98
CA TYR A 45 4.01 13.08 -7.06
C TYR A 45 5.34 13.53 -7.65
N VAL A 46 5.41 13.55 -8.98
CA VAL A 46 6.53 14.10 -9.72
C VAL A 46 6.00 15.32 -10.45
N GLU A 47 6.42 16.49 -9.98
CA GLU A 47 6.13 17.77 -10.63
C GLU A 47 7.18 18.00 -11.72
N ALA A 48 6.72 18.05 -12.98
CA ALA A 48 7.58 18.15 -14.14
C ALA A 48 7.39 19.51 -14.84
N LEU A 49 8.50 20.19 -15.12
CA LEU A 49 8.56 21.30 -16.05
C LEU A 49 9.08 20.77 -17.39
N VAL A 50 8.34 21.02 -18.46
CA VAL A 50 8.71 20.58 -19.82
C VAL A 50 9.19 21.81 -20.59
N VAL A 51 10.35 21.71 -21.23
CA VAL A 51 10.87 22.76 -22.12
C VAL A 51 10.95 22.20 -23.53
N ALA A 52 10.33 22.90 -24.48
CA ALA A 52 10.50 22.66 -25.90
C ALA A 52 11.57 23.62 -26.40
N ASP A 53 12.66 23.07 -26.95
CA ASP A 53 13.69 23.89 -27.59
C ASP A 53 13.20 24.42 -28.94
N THR A 54 13.98 25.33 -29.53
CA THR A 54 13.67 25.92 -30.82
C THR A 54 13.61 24.87 -31.93
N SER A 55 14.39 23.79 -31.83
CA SER A 55 14.35 22.69 -32.80
C SER A 55 13.04 21.90 -32.75
N MET A 56 12.46 21.69 -31.55
CA MET A 56 11.15 21.06 -31.37
C MET A 56 10.03 21.90 -32.00
N MET A 57 10.10 23.22 -31.80
CA MET A 57 9.16 24.19 -32.40
C MET A 57 9.29 24.20 -33.93
N ALA A 58 10.53 24.19 -34.44
CA ALA A 58 10.81 24.18 -35.87
C ALA A 58 10.43 22.86 -36.55
N PHE A 59 10.43 21.73 -35.86
CA PHE A 59 10.04 20.45 -36.44
C PHE A 59 8.52 20.27 -36.54
N HIS A 60 7.77 20.84 -35.59
CA HIS A 60 6.32 20.69 -35.49
C HIS A 60 5.56 21.98 -35.88
N GLN A 61 6.12 22.81 -36.76
CA GLN A 61 5.60 24.15 -37.14
C GLN A 61 4.12 24.19 -37.52
N ASP A 62 3.61 23.15 -38.18
CA ASP A 62 2.24 23.08 -38.66
C ASP A 62 1.23 22.63 -37.59
N GLY A 63 1.73 22.18 -36.43
CA GLY A 63 0.95 21.57 -35.36
C GLY A 63 1.04 22.32 -34.03
N ASP A 64 0.09 22.02 -33.15
CA ASP A 64 0.14 22.49 -31.77
C ASP A 64 1.15 21.65 -30.97
N VAL A 65 2.36 22.21 -30.82
CA VAL A 65 3.48 21.60 -30.07
C VAL A 65 3.10 21.34 -28.61
N GLU A 66 2.30 22.21 -28.01
CA GLU A 66 1.86 22.04 -26.62
C GLU A 66 1.00 20.78 -26.48
N THR A 67 0.03 20.60 -27.37
CA THR A 67 -0.79 19.38 -27.43
C THR A 67 0.06 18.13 -27.66
N TYR A 68 1.06 18.21 -28.53
CA TYR A 68 1.99 17.10 -28.76
C TYR A 68 2.75 16.71 -27.49
N LEU A 69 3.32 17.68 -26.78
CA LEU A 69 4.03 17.46 -25.52
C LEU A 69 3.11 16.89 -24.44
N LEU A 70 1.89 17.42 -24.32
CA LEU A 70 0.87 16.89 -23.41
C LEU A 70 0.53 15.43 -23.75
N THR A 71 0.47 15.06 -25.03
CA THR A 71 0.21 13.69 -25.47
C THR A 71 1.32 12.75 -25.02
N ILE A 72 2.60 13.14 -25.19
CA ILE A 72 3.73 12.36 -24.69
C ILE A 72 3.69 12.25 -23.17
N MET A 73 3.46 13.36 -22.47
CA MET A 73 3.41 13.35 -21.01
C MET A 73 2.23 12.52 -20.48
N ASN A 74 1.11 12.46 -21.20
CA ASN A 74 0.00 11.57 -20.89
C ASN A 74 0.41 10.09 -21.03
N LEU A 75 1.13 9.72 -22.09
CA LEU A 75 1.70 8.38 -22.25
C LEU A 75 2.66 8.04 -21.11
N VAL A 76 3.54 8.98 -20.75
CA VAL A 76 4.47 8.85 -19.62
C VAL A 76 3.69 8.62 -18.33
N SER A 77 2.67 9.44 -18.05
CA SER A 77 1.83 9.29 -16.86
C SER A 77 1.15 7.91 -16.80
N ALA A 78 0.63 7.41 -17.93
CA ALA A 78 0.03 6.08 -18.01
C ALA A 78 1.04 4.97 -17.70
N LEU A 79 2.26 5.06 -18.22
CA LEU A 79 3.34 4.12 -17.93
C LEU A 79 3.73 4.10 -16.46
N TYR A 80 3.83 5.27 -15.82
CA TYR A 80 4.17 5.38 -14.39
C TYR A 80 3.04 4.95 -13.45
N HIS A 81 1.83 4.80 -13.97
CA HIS A 81 0.69 4.24 -13.25
C HIS A 81 0.65 2.70 -13.27
N ASP A 82 1.53 2.05 -14.03
CA ASP A 82 1.56 0.59 -14.14
C ASP A 82 1.94 -0.08 -12.78
N PRO A 83 1.13 -1.05 -12.29
CA PRO A 83 1.41 -1.79 -11.06
C PRO A 83 2.78 -2.49 -11.01
N THR A 84 3.37 -2.82 -12.16
CA THR A 84 4.69 -3.49 -12.26
C THR A 84 5.83 -2.65 -11.69
N ILE A 85 5.67 -1.32 -11.60
CA ILE A 85 6.63 -0.41 -10.96
C ILE A 85 6.67 -0.60 -9.44
N GLY A 86 5.61 -1.16 -8.85
CA GLY A 86 5.54 -1.49 -7.42
C GLY A 86 5.30 -0.31 -6.49
N ASN A 87 5.22 0.91 -7.01
CA ASN A 87 4.88 2.11 -6.26
C ASN A 87 3.93 3.01 -7.05
N PHE A 88 3.02 3.69 -6.36
CA PHE A 88 2.06 4.60 -6.98
C PHE A 88 2.74 5.96 -7.24
N ILE A 89 2.95 6.28 -8.52
CA ILE A 89 3.61 7.50 -8.96
C ILE A 89 2.65 8.28 -9.85
N ASN A 90 2.39 9.53 -9.48
CA ASN A 90 1.60 10.48 -10.26
C ASN A 90 2.56 11.48 -10.90
N VAL A 91 2.67 11.45 -12.22
CA VAL A 91 3.44 12.45 -12.98
C VAL A 91 2.51 13.59 -13.34
N VAL A 92 2.88 14.82 -12.97
CA VAL A 92 2.07 16.02 -13.18
C VAL A 92 2.93 17.07 -13.85
N VAL A 93 2.49 17.56 -15.00
CA VAL A 93 3.13 18.69 -15.68
C VAL A 93 2.69 19.97 -14.98
N VAL A 94 3.63 20.73 -14.43
CA VAL A 94 3.34 22.00 -13.72
C VAL A 94 3.53 23.22 -14.60
N ARG A 95 4.39 23.13 -15.62
CA ARG A 95 4.67 24.21 -16.57
C ARG A 95 5.24 23.66 -17.87
N ILE A 96 4.85 24.25 -18.97
CA ILE A 96 5.46 24.06 -20.29
C ILE A 96 6.09 25.39 -20.70
N ILE A 97 7.34 25.35 -21.16
CA ILE A 97 8.05 26.50 -21.70
C ILE A 97 8.37 26.19 -23.16
N LEU A 98 7.92 27.04 -24.06
CA LEU A 98 8.25 26.96 -25.48
C LEU A 98 9.34 28.00 -25.74
N MET A 99 10.49 27.57 -26.26
CA MET A 99 11.58 28.48 -26.61
C MET A 99 11.33 29.06 -27.99
N GLU A 100 11.31 30.37 -28.07
CA GLU A 100 11.41 31.11 -29.33
C GLU A 100 12.90 31.27 -29.67
N GLU A 101 13.24 31.40 -30.95
CA GLU A 101 14.62 31.76 -31.30
C GLU A 101 14.95 33.09 -30.64
N ASP A 102 16.08 33.14 -29.93
CA ASP A 102 16.58 34.39 -29.35
C ASP A 102 16.62 35.41 -30.49
N GLU A 103 15.81 36.46 -30.38
CA GLU A 103 15.88 37.62 -31.25
C GLU A 103 17.28 38.20 -31.01
N ALA A 104 18.23 37.80 -31.86
CA ALA A 104 19.61 38.21 -31.76
C ALA A 104 19.67 39.70 -32.08
N GLU A 105 19.54 40.54 -31.04
CA GLU A 105 19.87 41.97 -31.07
C GLU A 105 21.37 42.20 -31.29
#